data_AF-A0AAD1W572-F1
#
_entry.id   AF-A0AAD1W572-F1
#
_cell.length_a   1.000
_cell.length_b   1.000
_cell.length_c   1.000
_cell.angle_alpha   90.00
_cell.angle_beta   90.00
_cell.angle_gamma   90.00
#
_symmetry.space_group_name_H-M   'P 1'
#
loop_
_entity.id
_entity.type
_entity.pdbx_description
1 polymer ?
#
loop_
_entity_poly.entity_id
_entity_poly.type
_entity_poly.pdbx_seq_one_letter_code
_entity_poly.pdbx_strand_id
1 'polypeptide(L)'
;MPDLTLSFMNPRLLDDVSFHPCVRFKRWESERILSFIPPDGNFRLLSYHVSAQNLVAIPVYVKHGISFREGTSSGRFEVTLGPKQSMGKTVEGVTVTGQMPKGVLNMTLTPSQGTYVFDPVTKLLSWDVGKINPQKLPSLKGTMILQAGSSKPDENPTLNLHFKIQQLAISGLKVNRLDMYGEKYKPFKGIKYMTKAGKFQVRT
;
A
#
# COMPACT_ATOMS: atom_id res chain seq x y z
N MET A 1 -27.79 18.17 -20.16
CA MET A 1 -27.24 17.23 -19.16
C MET A 1 -25.95 16.65 -19.73
N PRO A 2 -24.80 16.77 -19.03
CA PRO A 2 -23.50 16.43 -19.59
C PRO A 2 -23.35 14.91 -19.79
N ASP A 3 -23.07 14.49 -21.02
CA ASP A 3 -22.76 13.10 -21.35
C ASP A 3 -21.23 12.94 -21.42
N LEU A 4 -20.68 12.09 -20.56
CA LEU A 4 -19.25 11.91 -20.41
C LEU A 4 -18.76 10.64 -21.09
N THR A 5 -17.60 10.75 -21.72
CA THR A 5 -16.88 9.62 -22.31
C THR A 5 -15.47 9.56 -21.74
N LEU A 6 -15.16 8.49 -21.01
CA LEU A 6 -13.87 8.24 -20.38
C LEU A 6 -13.18 7.05 -21.04
N SER A 7 -11.94 7.24 -21.50
CA SER A 7 -11.12 6.20 -22.11
C SER A 7 -9.82 6.00 -21.33
N PHE A 8 -9.28 4.77 -21.39
CA PHE A 8 -8.00 4.41 -20.78
C PHE A 8 -6.97 4.09 -21.86
N MET A 9 -5.68 4.31 -21.57
CA MET A 9 -4.58 3.91 -22.45
C MET A 9 -4.41 2.39 -22.49
N ASN A 10 -4.78 1.71 -21.40
CA ASN A 10 -4.57 0.29 -21.18
C ASN A 10 -5.79 -0.34 -20.47
N PRO A 11 -6.97 -0.35 -21.12
CA PRO A 11 -8.20 -0.86 -20.52
C PRO A 11 -8.14 -2.37 -20.21
N ARG A 12 -7.25 -3.13 -20.86
CA ARG A 12 -7.03 -4.57 -20.60
C ARG A 12 -6.53 -4.89 -19.19
N LEU A 13 -6.08 -3.88 -18.43
CA LEU A 13 -5.72 -4.07 -17.02
C LEU A 13 -6.93 -4.22 -16.10
N LEU A 14 -8.11 -3.79 -16.55
CA LEU A 14 -9.35 -3.82 -15.78
C LEU A 14 -9.98 -5.20 -15.93
N ASP A 15 -9.97 -5.96 -14.85
CA ASP A 15 -10.56 -7.28 -14.72
C ASP A 15 -11.67 -7.23 -13.65
N ASP A 16 -12.64 -8.15 -13.72
CA ASP A 16 -13.77 -8.26 -12.77
C ASP A 16 -14.37 -6.89 -12.39
N VAL A 17 -14.81 -6.15 -13.42
CA VAL A 17 -15.22 -4.75 -13.27
C VAL A 17 -16.69 -4.66 -12.88
N SER A 18 -16.97 -3.92 -11.80
CA SER A 18 -18.33 -3.51 -11.43
C SER A 18 -18.55 -2.03 -11.78
N PHE A 19 -19.66 -1.73 -12.44
CA PHE A 19 -19.97 -0.38 -12.91
C PHE A 19 -21.09 0.27 -12.09
N HIS A 20 -21.06 1.60 -12.01
CA HIS A 20 -22.22 2.37 -11.59
C HIS A 20 -23.37 2.22 -12.61
N PRO A 21 -24.64 2.20 -12.19
CA PRO A 21 -25.79 2.08 -13.10
C PRO A 21 -25.88 3.14 -14.21
N CYS A 22 -25.19 4.27 -14.06
CA CYS A 22 -25.15 5.32 -15.07
C CYS A 22 -24.28 4.97 -16.29
N VAL A 23 -23.49 3.89 -16.22
CA VAL A 23 -22.59 3.45 -17.29
C VAL A 23 -23.33 2.60 -18.31
N ARG A 24 -23.17 2.96 -19.59
CA ARG A 24 -23.71 2.21 -20.72
C ARG A 24 -22.84 0.99 -21.01
N PHE A 25 -23.17 -0.15 -20.40
CA PHE A 25 -22.39 -1.40 -20.51
C PHE A 25 -22.07 -1.82 -21.96
N LYS A 26 -23.04 -1.69 -22.88
CA LYS A 26 -22.84 -2.05 -24.31
C LYS A 26 -21.63 -1.36 -24.95
N ARG A 27 -21.37 -0.08 -24.63
CA ARG A 27 -20.19 0.65 -25.14
C ARG A 27 -18.88 0.18 -24.51
N TRP A 28 -18.91 -0.20 -23.24
CA TRP A 28 -17.74 -0.80 -22.59
C TRP A 28 -17.39 -2.15 -23.23
N GLU A 29 -18.41 -2.97 -23.52
CA GLU A 29 -18.26 -4.29 -24.13
C GLU A 29 -17.71 -4.22 -25.56
N SER A 30 -18.16 -3.27 -26.39
CA SER A 30 -17.71 -3.12 -27.77
C SER A 30 -16.37 -2.37 -27.90
N GLU A 31 -16.22 -1.25 -27.20
CA GLU A 31 -15.14 -0.27 -27.46
C GLU A 31 -14.15 -0.13 -26.30
N ARG A 32 -14.43 -0.73 -25.14
CA ARG A 32 -13.69 -0.51 -23.87
C ARG A 32 -13.65 0.97 -23.47
N ILE A 33 -14.74 1.68 -23.75
CA ILE A 33 -14.96 3.08 -23.40
C ILE A 33 -16.09 3.19 -22.38
N LEU A 34 -15.88 4.00 -21.36
CA LEU A 34 -16.92 4.31 -20.37
C LEU A 34 -17.74 5.51 -20.84
N SER A 35 -19.00 5.26 -21.19
CA SER A 35 -19.95 6.31 -21.55
C SER A 35 -21.07 6.36 -20.51
N PHE A 36 -21.29 7.53 -19.91
CA PHE A 36 -22.20 7.69 -18.79
C PHE A 36 -22.67 9.13 -18.62
N ILE A 37 -23.83 9.28 -17.98
CA ILE A 37 -24.31 10.57 -17.48
C ILE A 37 -24.11 10.56 -15.97
N PRO A 38 -23.20 11.36 -15.41
CA PRO A 38 -22.87 11.30 -13.99
C PRO A 38 -24.05 11.74 -13.11
N PRO A 39 -24.31 11.06 -11.99
CA PRO A 39 -25.07 11.63 -10.89
C PRO A 39 -24.37 12.87 -10.33
N ASP A 40 -25.14 13.77 -9.73
CA ASP A 40 -24.58 14.96 -9.08
C ASP A 40 -23.79 14.58 -7.81
N GLY A 41 -22.66 15.25 -7.60
CA GLY A 41 -21.81 15.07 -6.43
C GLY A 41 -20.80 13.91 -6.54
N ASN A 42 -20.48 13.30 -5.39
CA ASN A 42 -19.46 12.27 -5.29
C ASN A 42 -20.08 10.88 -5.41
N PHE A 43 -19.59 10.08 -6.36
CA PHE A 43 -20.02 8.70 -6.54
C PHE A 43 -18.86 7.79 -6.98
N ARG A 44 -19.01 6.48 -6.79
CA ARG A 44 -18.07 5.49 -7.31
C ARG A 44 -18.50 5.11 -8.72
N LEU A 45 -17.73 5.53 -9.74
CA LEU A 45 -18.01 5.21 -11.14
C LEU A 45 -17.80 3.73 -11.47
N LEU A 46 -16.72 3.14 -10.95
CA LEU A 46 -16.39 1.73 -11.15
C LEU A 46 -15.52 1.18 -10.01
N SER A 47 -15.55 -0.14 -9.83
CA SER A 47 -14.53 -0.91 -9.09
C SER A 47 -13.98 -2.01 -9.98
N TYR A 48 -12.71 -2.35 -9.82
CA TYR A 48 -12.03 -3.32 -10.68
C TYR A 48 -10.97 -4.08 -9.88
N HIS A 49 -10.62 -5.26 -10.38
CA HIS A 49 -9.41 -5.99 -10.04
C HIS A 49 -8.39 -5.85 -11.17
N VAL A 50 -7.11 -6.02 -10.84
CA VAL A 50 -6.04 -6.05 -11.84
C VAL A 50 -5.68 -7.50 -12.08
N SER A 51 -5.71 -7.94 -13.33
CA SER A 51 -5.45 -9.34 -13.68
C SER A 51 -4.08 -9.80 -13.18
N ALA A 52 -4.04 -11.00 -12.59
CA ALA A 52 -2.84 -11.61 -12.00
C ALA A 52 -1.73 -11.93 -13.03
N GLN A 53 -2.06 -11.92 -14.33
CA GLN A 53 -1.07 -12.09 -15.41
C GLN A 53 -0.07 -10.92 -15.49
N ASN A 54 -0.41 -9.76 -14.91
CA ASN A 54 0.49 -8.62 -14.84
C ASN A 54 1.26 -8.66 -13.52
N LEU A 55 2.59 -8.72 -13.59
CA LEU A 55 3.45 -8.57 -12.43
C LEU A 55 3.20 -7.19 -11.80
N VAL A 56 2.58 -7.18 -10.62
CA VAL A 56 2.33 -5.94 -9.87
C VAL A 56 3.64 -5.43 -9.29
N ALA A 57 3.99 -4.19 -9.63
CA ALA A 57 5.17 -3.56 -9.10
C ALA A 57 5.08 -3.45 -7.58
N ILE A 58 6.12 -3.90 -6.87
CA ILE A 58 6.18 -3.80 -5.41
C ILE A 58 6.86 -2.46 -5.07
N PRO A 59 6.17 -1.48 -4.46
CA PRO A 59 6.71 -0.14 -4.31
C PRO A 59 7.73 -0.02 -3.17
N VAL A 60 7.66 -0.89 -2.16
CA VAL A 60 8.49 -0.85 -0.94
C VAL A 60 9.04 -2.24 -0.67
N TYR A 61 10.31 -2.33 -0.30
CA TYR A 61 10.92 -3.55 0.21
C TYR A 61 11.29 -3.37 1.69
N VAL A 62 11.38 -4.49 2.39
CA VAL A 62 11.81 -4.54 3.79
C VAL A 62 13.03 -5.45 3.88
N LYS A 63 14.14 -4.91 4.37
CA LYS A 63 15.29 -5.71 4.81
C LYS A 63 15.14 -5.94 6.31
N HIS A 64 15.19 -7.19 6.73
CA HIS A 64 15.06 -7.58 8.13
C HIS A 64 16.26 -8.42 8.56
N GLY A 65 16.62 -8.29 9.83
CA GLY A 65 17.65 -9.05 10.52
C GLY A 65 17.15 -9.38 11.92
N ILE A 66 16.15 -10.26 11.99
CA ILE A 66 15.52 -10.69 13.23
C ILE A 66 16.15 -12.02 13.64
N SER A 67 16.71 -12.07 14.85
CA SER A 67 17.31 -13.28 15.39
C SER A 67 16.98 -13.44 16.86
N PHE A 68 16.50 -14.64 17.21
CA PHE A 68 16.28 -15.08 18.57
C PHE A 68 17.44 -16.02 18.93
N ARG A 69 18.23 -15.67 19.95
CA ARG A 69 19.35 -16.51 20.41
C ARG A 69 18.87 -17.43 21.52
N GLU A 70 19.08 -18.73 21.34
CA GLU A 70 18.77 -19.74 22.35
C GLU A 70 19.68 -19.59 23.58
N GLY A 71 19.12 -19.76 24.78
CA GLY A 71 19.86 -19.70 26.05
C GLY A 71 20.18 -18.30 26.57
N THR A 72 19.98 -17.24 25.77
CA THR A 72 20.12 -15.84 26.21
C THR A 72 18.77 -15.15 26.30
N SER A 73 18.56 -14.34 27.33
CA SER A 73 17.36 -13.50 27.51
C SER A 73 17.27 -12.31 26.52
N SER A 74 18.05 -12.32 25.42
CA SER A 74 18.13 -11.24 24.46
C SER A 74 18.07 -11.73 23.00
N GLY A 75 17.36 -10.99 22.16
CA GLY A 75 17.28 -11.16 20.71
C GLY A 75 17.69 -9.86 19.99
N ARG A 76 17.99 -9.95 18.70
CA ARG A 76 18.30 -8.79 17.85
C ARG A 76 17.15 -8.54 16.89
N PHE A 77 16.73 -7.29 16.80
CA PHE A 77 15.69 -6.84 15.88
C PHE A 77 16.22 -5.72 15.02
N GLU A 78 16.30 -5.95 13.72
CA GLU A 78 16.64 -4.92 12.74
C GLU A 78 15.66 -4.97 11.57
N VAL A 79 15.07 -3.82 11.25
CA VAL A 79 14.21 -3.63 10.10
C VAL A 79 14.64 -2.35 9.38
N THR A 80 14.72 -2.38 8.06
CA THR A 80 15.01 -1.22 7.22
C THR A 80 14.07 -1.22 6.04
N LEU A 81 13.39 -0.10 5.82
CA LEU A 81 12.46 0.08 4.70
C LEU A 81 13.17 0.83 3.58
N GLY A 82 12.92 0.42 2.34
CA GLY A 82 13.40 1.16 1.18
C GLY A 82 12.42 1.13 0.03
N PRO A 83 12.47 2.15 -0.86
CA PRO A 83 11.68 2.13 -2.09
C PRO A 83 12.23 1.07 -3.04
N LYS A 84 11.36 0.31 -3.71
CA LYS A 84 11.73 -0.67 -4.75
C LYS A 84 11.28 -0.17 -6.13
N GLN A 85 10.00 -0.34 -6.46
CA GLN A 85 9.40 0.10 -7.72
C GLN A 85 8.38 1.24 -7.49
N SER A 86 8.77 2.28 -6.76
CA SER A 86 7.90 3.45 -6.51
C SER A 86 7.84 4.44 -7.69
N MET A 87 8.53 4.16 -8.81
CA MET A 87 8.59 5.01 -10.00
C MET A 87 9.03 6.46 -9.69
N GLY A 88 9.93 6.62 -8.73
CA GLY A 88 10.43 7.93 -8.27
C GLY A 88 9.43 8.74 -7.45
N LYS A 89 8.26 8.18 -7.11
CA LYS A 89 7.26 8.83 -6.25
C LYS A 89 7.55 8.59 -4.79
N THR A 90 7.29 9.61 -3.98
CA THR A 90 7.47 9.58 -2.53
C THR A 90 6.42 8.65 -1.89
N VAL A 91 6.90 7.76 -1.02
CA VAL A 91 6.06 6.91 -0.19
C VAL A 91 5.84 7.63 1.13
N GLU A 92 4.58 7.91 1.47
CA GLU A 92 4.17 8.71 2.63
C GLU A 92 3.18 7.94 3.51
N GLY A 93 3.05 8.37 4.77
CA GLY A 93 2.17 7.74 5.76
C GLY A 93 2.55 6.28 6.00
N VAL A 94 3.86 6.02 6.12
CA VAL A 94 4.39 4.67 6.26
C VAL A 94 4.33 4.25 7.73
N THR A 95 3.60 3.18 8.00
CA THR A 95 3.50 2.57 9.33
C THR A 95 3.76 1.07 9.21
N VAL A 96 4.61 0.54 10.08
CA VAL A 96 4.92 -0.89 10.17
C VAL A 96 4.32 -1.43 11.44
N THR A 97 3.53 -2.51 11.34
CA THR A 97 2.99 -3.21 12.51
C THR A 97 3.38 -4.68 12.49
N GLY A 98 3.83 -5.20 13.62
CA GLY A 98 4.24 -6.59 13.76
C GLY A 98 3.77 -7.17 15.08
N GLN A 99 3.15 -8.34 15.02
CA GLN A 99 2.77 -9.07 16.23
C GLN A 99 3.95 -9.94 16.67
N MET A 100 4.49 -9.66 17.84
CA MET A 100 5.65 -10.35 18.39
C MET A 100 5.27 -11.68 19.04
N PRO A 101 6.20 -12.66 19.07
CA PRO A 101 5.99 -13.90 19.81
C PRO A 101 5.74 -13.66 21.30
N LYS A 102 4.99 -14.57 21.94
CA LYS A 102 4.62 -14.46 23.37
C LYS A 102 5.83 -14.36 24.31
N GLY A 103 6.97 -14.95 23.93
CA GLY A 103 8.20 -14.91 24.70
C GLY A 103 8.88 -13.53 24.77
N VAL A 104 8.45 -12.55 23.96
CA VAL A 104 9.02 -11.19 23.95
C VAL A 104 8.39 -10.37 25.08
N LEU A 105 9.19 -10.03 26.09
CA LEU A 105 8.75 -9.24 27.24
C LEU A 105 8.77 -7.74 26.95
N ASN A 106 9.87 -7.26 26.36
CA ASN A 106 10.05 -5.86 26.01
C ASN A 106 10.99 -5.71 24.80
N MET A 107 11.02 -4.54 24.17
CA MET A 107 11.91 -4.22 23.07
C MET A 107 12.56 -2.86 23.30
N THR A 108 13.90 -2.81 23.27
CA THR A 108 14.67 -1.57 23.32
C THR A 108 15.16 -1.26 21.92
N LEU A 109 14.36 -0.49 21.18
CA LEU A 109 14.63 -0.15 19.78
C LEU A 109 15.02 1.32 19.64
N THR A 110 15.84 1.60 18.64
CA THR A 110 16.25 2.93 18.23
C THR A 110 15.81 3.14 16.77
N PRO A 111 14.75 3.96 16.54
CA PRO A 111 14.36 4.35 15.20
C PRO A 111 15.37 5.38 14.65
N SER A 112 15.79 5.22 13.40
CA SER A 112 16.54 6.27 12.68
C SER A 112 15.64 7.41 12.21
N GLN A 113 14.33 7.16 12.16
CA GLN A 113 13.28 8.09 11.77
C GLN A 113 11.94 7.64 12.37
N GLY A 114 11.14 8.61 12.81
CA GLY A 114 9.80 8.36 13.33
C GLY A 114 9.80 7.86 14.77
N THR A 115 8.67 7.32 15.22
CA THR A 115 8.46 6.84 16.59
C THR A 115 7.93 5.42 16.57
N TYR A 116 8.32 4.63 17.57
CA TYR A 116 7.77 3.29 17.75
C TYR A 116 7.09 3.17 19.11
N VAL A 117 6.11 2.28 19.18
CA VAL A 117 5.41 1.89 20.38
C VAL A 117 5.37 0.38 20.39
N PHE A 118 5.78 -0.22 21.50
CA PHE A 118 5.62 -1.65 21.75
C PHE A 118 4.69 -1.82 22.93
N ASP A 119 3.59 -2.54 22.72
CA ASP A 119 2.68 -2.92 23.80
C ASP A 119 3.06 -4.32 24.32
N PRO A 120 3.56 -4.45 25.57
CA PRO A 120 3.95 -5.72 26.13
C PRO A 120 2.76 -6.64 26.46
N VAL A 121 1.53 -6.13 26.48
CA VAL A 121 0.31 -6.92 26.75
C VAL A 121 -0.18 -7.55 25.45
N THR A 122 -0.44 -6.74 24.42
CA THR A 122 -0.91 -7.24 23.12
C THR A 122 0.21 -7.82 22.25
N LYS A 123 1.48 -7.61 22.64
CA LYS A 123 2.69 -7.95 21.87
C LYS A 123 2.73 -7.26 20.51
N LEU A 124 2.04 -6.13 20.36
CA LEU A 124 2.01 -5.38 19.11
C LEU A 124 3.14 -4.34 19.08
N LEU A 125 4.03 -4.49 18.11
CA LEU A 125 4.96 -3.43 17.72
C LEU A 125 4.30 -2.57 16.65
N SER A 126 4.26 -1.26 16.86
CA SER A 126 3.87 -0.26 15.86
C SER A 126 5.00 0.74 15.67
N TRP A 127 5.42 0.96 14.43
CA TRP A 127 6.44 1.95 14.07
C TRP A 127 5.87 2.91 13.02
N ASP A 128 5.70 4.16 13.41
CA ASP A 128 5.32 5.24 12.50
C ASP A 128 6.57 5.93 11.95
N VAL A 129 6.77 5.78 10.65
CA VAL A 129 7.96 6.28 9.92
C VAL A 129 7.69 7.63 9.28
N GLY A 130 6.43 7.91 8.93
CA GLY A 130 6.06 9.07 8.11
C GLY A 130 6.40 8.88 6.63
N LYS A 131 7.50 9.48 6.14
CA LYS A 131 7.86 9.48 4.71
C LYS A 131 9.19 8.76 4.45
N ILE A 132 9.28 7.97 3.39
CA ILE A 132 10.53 7.30 2.99
C ILE A 132 11.36 8.24 2.12
N ASN A 133 12.56 8.57 2.59
CA ASN A 133 13.56 9.33 1.84
C ASN A 133 14.62 8.38 1.24
N PRO A 134 14.83 8.32 -0.08
CA PRO A 134 15.82 7.43 -0.70
C PRO A 134 17.25 7.65 -0.21
N GLN A 135 17.61 8.90 0.14
CA GLN A 135 18.96 9.27 0.59
C GLN A 135 19.28 8.76 2.00
N LYS A 136 18.26 8.62 2.85
CA LYS A 136 18.40 8.13 4.23
C LYS A 136 17.25 7.17 4.52
N LEU A 137 17.53 5.89 4.30
CA LEU A 137 16.53 4.84 4.50
C LEU A 137 16.12 4.76 5.98
N PRO A 138 14.81 4.74 6.29
CA PRO A 138 14.35 4.58 7.65
C PRO A 138 14.61 3.15 8.12
N SER A 139 15.12 3.05 9.34
CA SER A 139 15.45 1.78 9.99
C SER A 139 15.05 1.81 11.46
N LEU A 140 14.75 0.64 12.00
CA LEU A 140 14.44 0.40 13.40
C LEU A 140 15.33 -0.74 13.86
N LYS A 141 16.28 -0.45 14.75
CA LYS A 141 17.29 -1.41 15.20
C LYS A 141 17.35 -1.46 16.71
N GLY A 142 17.60 -2.62 17.29
CA GLY A 142 17.82 -2.75 18.72
C GLY A 142 17.74 -4.18 19.21
N THR A 143 17.48 -4.31 20.51
CA THR A 143 17.43 -5.59 21.20
C THR A 143 16.03 -5.90 21.70
N MET A 144 15.66 -7.18 21.63
CA MET A 144 14.43 -7.72 22.19
C MET A 144 14.78 -8.44 23.49
N ILE A 145 13.99 -8.25 24.54
CA ILE A 145 14.14 -8.95 25.80
C ILE A 145 13.18 -10.14 25.78
N LEU A 146 13.74 -11.33 25.92
CA LEU A 146 13.02 -12.60 25.90
C LEU A 146 12.87 -13.14 27.32
N GLN A 147 11.77 -13.85 27.57
CA GLN A 147 11.59 -14.58 28.82
C GLN A 147 12.65 -15.68 28.95
N ALA A 148 13.31 -15.76 30.12
CA ALA A 148 14.29 -16.79 30.40
C ALA A 148 13.67 -18.20 30.26
N GLY A 149 14.34 -19.09 29.52
CA GLY A 149 13.85 -20.44 29.25
C GLY A 149 12.77 -20.55 28.16
N SER A 150 12.45 -19.45 27.45
CA SER A 150 11.58 -19.54 26.27
C SER A 150 12.28 -20.28 25.13
N SER A 151 11.57 -21.20 24.49
CA SER A 151 12.03 -21.82 23.25
C SER A 151 12.09 -20.77 22.16
N LYS A 152 13.03 -20.96 21.21
CA LYS A 152 13.07 -20.16 20.00
C LYS A 152 11.69 -20.22 19.32
N PRO A 153 11.12 -19.08 18.87
CA PRO A 153 9.91 -19.10 18.06
C PRO A 153 10.16 -19.89 16.76
N ASP A 154 9.19 -20.72 16.37
CA ASP A 154 9.29 -21.52 15.13
C ASP A 154 9.42 -20.64 13.88
N GLU A 155 8.81 -19.45 13.90
CA GLU A 155 8.89 -18.46 12.83
C GLU A 155 9.10 -17.04 13.37
N ASN A 156 9.77 -16.21 12.56
CA ASN A 156 9.89 -14.79 12.85
C ASN A 156 8.54 -14.07 12.63
N PRO A 157 8.28 -12.95 13.33
CA PRO A 157 7.02 -12.24 13.22
C PRO A 157 6.80 -11.64 11.83
N THR A 158 5.57 -11.69 11.33
CA THR A 158 5.21 -11.03 10.07
C THR A 158 5.08 -9.52 10.27
N LEU A 159 5.61 -8.74 9.33
CA LEU A 159 5.49 -7.29 9.32
C LEU A 159 4.39 -6.86 8.34
N ASN A 160 3.37 -6.18 8.85
CA ASN A 160 2.33 -5.54 8.05
C ASN A 160 2.75 -4.10 7.76
N LEU A 161 2.58 -3.66 6.52
CA LEU A 161 2.92 -2.30 6.11
C LEU A 161 1.68 -1.56 5.63
N HIS A 162 1.53 -0.34 6.13
CA HIS A 162 0.58 0.63 5.62
C HIS A 162 1.38 1.78 4.99
N PHE A 163 0.99 2.21 3.79
CA PHE A 163 1.61 3.34 3.12
C PHE A 163 0.67 3.92 2.06
N LYS A 164 0.98 5.14 1.62
CA LYS A 164 0.29 5.82 0.52
C LYS A 164 1.31 6.43 -0.44
N ILE A 165 1.02 6.35 -1.73
CA ILE A 165 1.83 6.95 -2.81
C ILE A 165 0.91 7.82 -3.64
N GLN A 166 1.18 9.13 -3.67
CA GLN A 166 0.43 10.07 -4.49
C GLN A 166 0.94 10.07 -5.93
N GLN A 167 0.06 10.41 -6.87
CA GLN A 167 0.38 10.49 -8.30
C GLN A 167 0.87 9.17 -8.92
N LEU A 168 0.50 8.03 -8.33
CA LEU A 168 0.86 6.70 -8.84
C LEU A 168 -0.36 5.78 -8.80
N ALA A 169 -0.64 5.15 -9.94
CA ALA A 169 -1.45 3.94 -10.01
C ALA A 169 -0.50 2.76 -10.19
N ILE A 170 -0.34 1.94 -9.15
CA ILE A 170 0.62 0.81 -9.16
C ILE A 170 0.31 -0.24 -10.22
N SER A 171 -0.94 -0.32 -10.67
CA SER A 171 -1.35 -1.16 -11.80
C SER A 171 -0.82 -0.68 -13.16
N GLY A 172 -0.35 0.56 -13.24
CA GLY A 172 0.00 1.21 -14.49
C GLY A 172 -1.20 1.76 -15.27
N LEU A 173 -2.42 1.66 -14.73
CA LEU A 173 -3.63 2.19 -15.37
C LEU A 173 -3.49 3.70 -15.60
N LYS A 174 -3.70 4.13 -16.83
CA LYS A 174 -3.70 5.55 -17.21
C LYS A 174 -4.97 5.90 -17.96
N VAL A 175 -5.64 6.94 -17.50
CA VAL A 175 -6.70 7.61 -18.26
C VAL A 175 -6.09 8.27 -19.48
N ASN A 176 -6.71 8.03 -20.64
CA ASN A 176 -6.35 8.65 -21.90
C ASN A 176 -7.08 9.99 -22.06
N ARG A 177 -8.42 9.97 -22.08
CA ARG A 177 -9.23 11.17 -22.30
C ARG A 177 -10.55 11.13 -21.53
N LEU A 178 -11.03 12.32 -21.16
CA LEU A 178 -12.38 12.54 -20.65
C LEU A 178 -13.04 13.61 -21.53
N ASP A 179 -14.06 13.23 -22.29
CA ASP A 179 -14.82 14.11 -23.17
C ASP A 179 -16.21 14.38 -22.59
N MET A 180 -16.74 15.57 -22.88
CA MET A 180 -18.09 15.97 -22.48
C MET A 180 -18.87 16.36 -23.73
N TYR A 181 -20.09 15.84 -23.83
CA TYR A 181 -21.06 16.11 -24.87
C TYR A 181 -22.36 16.64 -24.26
N GLY A 182 -23.21 17.24 -25.08
CA GLY A 182 -24.54 17.73 -24.65
C GLY A 182 -24.53 19.08 -23.94
N GLU A 183 -23.36 19.65 -23.65
CA GLU A 183 -23.20 20.94 -23.00
C GLU A 183 -22.10 21.77 -23.69
N LYS A 184 -22.29 23.10 -23.75
CA LYS A 184 -21.37 24.02 -24.48
C LYS A 184 -20.25 24.60 -23.61
N TYR A 185 -20.38 24.54 -22.29
CA TYR A 185 -19.36 25.07 -21.39
C TYR A 185 -18.11 24.17 -21.36
N LYS A 186 -16.96 24.72 -20.97
CA LYS A 186 -15.70 23.98 -20.84
C LYS A 186 -15.38 23.76 -19.36
N PRO A 187 -15.71 22.60 -18.77
CA PRO A 187 -15.38 22.33 -17.37
C PRO A 187 -13.88 22.10 -17.21
N PHE A 188 -13.39 22.38 -16.00
CA PHE A 188 -12.10 21.89 -15.58
C PHE A 188 -12.17 20.36 -15.38
N LYS A 189 -11.23 19.63 -15.99
CA LYS A 189 -11.13 18.17 -15.92
C LYS A 189 -9.80 17.82 -15.26
N GLY A 190 -9.85 17.15 -14.11
CA GLY A 190 -8.67 16.76 -13.34
C GLY A 190 -8.71 15.29 -12.96
N ILE A 191 -7.54 14.65 -12.91
CA ILE A 191 -7.39 13.26 -12.51
C ILE A 191 -6.27 13.18 -11.49
N LYS A 192 -6.50 12.43 -10.41
CA LYS A 192 -5.50 12.16 -9.38
C LYS A 192 -5.39 10.67 -9.15
N TYR A 193 -4.17 10.15 -9.28
CA TYR A 193 -3.85 8.77 -8.92
C TYR A 193 -3.35 8.70 -7.49
N MET A 194 -3.74 7.64 -6.77
CA MET A 194 -3.29 7.37 -5.43
C MET A 194 -3.25 5.86 -5.21
N THR A 195 -2.10 5.35 -4.82
CA THR A 195 -1.94 3.97 -4.36
C THR A 195 -1.93 3.95 -2.84
N LYS A 196 -2.66 3.02 -2.24
CA LYS A 196 -2.62 2.75 -0.79
C LYS A 196 -2.33 1.27 -0.58
N ALA A 197 -1.60 0.96 0.48
CA ALA A 197 -1.45 -0.43 0.91
C ALA A 197 -2.83 -0.97 1.36
N GLY A 198 -3.16 -2.17 0.87
CA GLY A 198 -4.22 -3.01 1.44
C GLY A 198 -3.64 -3.92 2.52
N LYS A 199 -3.82 -5.23 2.39
CA LYS A 199 -3.14 -6.23 3.22
C LYS A 199 -1.73 -6.49 2.66
N PHE A 200 -0.77 -5.62 2.99
CA PHE A 200 0.62 -5.77 2.58
C PHE A 200 1.44 -6.38 3.72
N GLN A 201 1.92 -7.61 3.54
CA GLN A 201 2.64 -8.39 4.55
C GLN A 201 4.01 -8.83 4.04
N VAL A 202 5.02 -8.72 4.89
CA VAL A 202 6.35 -9.26 4.66
C VAL A 202 6.64 -10.29 5.75
N ARG A 203 6.89 -11.53 5.33
CA ARG A 203 7.37 -12.60 6.22
C ARG A 203 8.87 -12.41 6.42
N THR A 204 9.31 -12.50 7.67
CA THR A 204 10.69 -12.22 8.09
C THR A 204 11.45 -13.47 8.52
#